data_AF-A0A9W8WLH6-F1
#
_entry.id   AF-A0A9W8WLH6-F1
#
_cell.length_a   1.000
_cell.length_b   1.000
_cell.length_c   1.000
_cell.angle_alpha   90.00
_cell.angle_beta   90.00
_cell.angle_gamma   90.00
#
_symmetry.space_group_name_H-M   'P 1'
#
loop_
_entity.id
_entity.type
_entity.pdbx_description
1 polymer ?
#
loop_
_entity_poly.entity_id
_entity_poly.type
_entity_poly.pdbx_seq_one_letter_code
_entity_poly.pdbx_strand_id
1 'polypeptide(L)'
;MEEKKKTREHILLPAETKVELKARWETHRQAFETVMEKLDDPENPDNLALTQEAQIHLSAMLKVQARIDGMCKGNRVKSREKGKGESVGKSEGDVLK
;
A
#
# COMPACT_ATOMS: atom_id res chain seq x y z
N MET A 1 -44.22 28.11 2.94
CA MET A 1 -42.96 28.41 2.24
C MET A 1 -41.97 27.36 2.70
N GLU A 2 -41.81 26.28 1.93
CA GLU A 2 -40.96 25.16 2.32
C GLU A 2 -39.52 25.37 1.87
N GLU A 3 -38.61 25.34 2.85
CA GLU A 3 -37.18 25.45 2.69
C GLU A 3 -36.57 24.15 2.14
N LYS A 4 -35.82 24.32 1.04
CA LYS A 4 -34.52 23.70 0.72
C LYS A 4 -34.18 22.39 1.47
N LYS A 5 -34.17 21.28 0.73
CA LYS A 5 -33.17 20.22 0.96
C LYS A 5 -32.53 19.80 -0.36
N LYS A 6 -31.42 20.48 -0.67
CA LYS A 6 -30.44 20.06 -1.67
C LYS A 6 -29.76 18.80 -1.14
N THR A 7 -30.27 17.65 -1.53
CA THR A 7 -29.67 16.35 -1.27
C THR A 7 -28.29 16.35 -1.90
N ARG A 8 -27.26 16.53 -1.07
CA ARG A 8 -25.89 16.18 -1.43
C ARG A 8 -25.94 14.70 -1.74
N GLU A 9 -25.89 14.38 -3.02
CA GLU A 9 -25.54 13.06 -3.51
C GLU A 9 -24.16 12.74 -2.93
N HIS A 10 -24.16 12.12 -1.75
CA HIS A 10 -23.06 11.28 -1.35
C HIS A 10 -23.05 10.20 -2.42
N ILE A 11 -22.22 10.40 -3.45
CA ILE A 11 -21.81 9.36 -4.38
C ILE A 11 -21.18 8.31 -3.46
N LEU A 12 -22.02 7.39 -2.99
CA LEU A 12 -21.62 6.14 -2.40
C LEU A 12 -20.94 5.41 -3.55
N LEU A 13 -19.65 5.70 -3.74
CA LEU A 13 -18.79 4.87 -4.57
C LEU A 13 -19.07 3.43 -4.12
N PRO A 14 -19.53 2.55 -5.02
CA PRO A 14 -19.85 1.18 -4.63
C PRO A 14 -18.63 0.65 -3.88
N ALA A 15 -18.88 0.12 -2.68
CA ALA A 15 -17.81 -0.44 -1.86
C ALA A 15 -17.12 -1.52 -2.70
N GLU A 16 -15.92 -1.20 -3.22
CA GLU A 16 -15.18 -2.08 -4.11
C GLU A 16 -15.13 -3.48 -3.51
N THR A 17 -15.61 -4.46 -4.27
CA THR A 17 -15.67 -5.84 -3.80
C THR A 17 -14.27 -6.44 -3.73
N LYS A 18 -14.09 -7.51 -2.95
CA LYS A 18 -12.82 -8.25 -2.90
C LYS A 18 -12.39 -8.75 -4.28
N VAL A 19 -13.34 -9.07 -5.16
CA VAL A 19 -13.08 -9.50 -6.53
C VAL A 19 -12.52 -8.34 -7.36
N GLU A 20 -13.12 -7.16 -7.28
CA GLU A 20 -12.63 -5.95 -7.96
C GLU A 20 -11.25 -5.53 -7.46
N LEU A 21 -11.01 -5.59 -6.14
CA LEU A 21 -9.69 -5.32 -5.58
C LEU A 21 -8.64 -6.31 -6.08
N LYS A 22 -8.97 -7.60 -6.14
CA LYS A 22 -8.05 -8.61 -6.72
C LYS A 22 -7.77 -8.35 -8.19
N ALA A 23 -8.79 -8.00 -8.98
CA ALA A 23 -8.61 -7.67 -10.39
C ALA A 23 -7.68 -6.45 -10.56
N ARG A 24 -7.88 -5.38 -9.78
CA ARG A 24 -6.99 -4.21 -9.77
C ARG A 24 -5.56 -4.55 -9.35
N TRP A 25 -5.40 -5.42 -8.36
CA TRP A 25 -4.08 -5.88 -7.93
C TRP A 25 -3.36 -6.62 -9.06
N GLU A 26 -4.07 -7.52 -9.74
CA GLU A 26 -3.53 -8.29 -10.88
C GLU A 26 -3.13 -7.37 -12.04
N THR A 27 -3.96 -6.37 -12.36
CA THR A 27 -3.62 -5.36 -13.38
C THR A 27 -2.32 -4.62 -13.03
N HIS A 28 -2.16 -4.18 -11.77
CA HIS A 28 -0.92 -3.53 -11.35
C HIS A 28 0.27 -4.49 -11.33
N ARG A 29 0.06 -5.78 -11.02
CA ARG A 29 1.11 -6.81 -11.11
C ARG A 29 1.60 -6.99 -12.54
N GLN A 30 0.69 -7.15 -13.50
CA GLN A 30 1.03 -7.31 -14.92
C GLN A 30 1.74 -6.07 -15.48
N ALA A 31 1.29 -4.87 -15.12
CA ALA A 31 1.95 -3.63 -15.51
C ALA A 31 3.36 -3.55 -14.91
N PHE A 32 3.52 -3.89 -13.63
CA PHE A 32 4.83 -3.96 -12.99
C PHE A 32 5.77 -4.96 -13.68
N GLU A 33 5.29 -6.17 -13.99
CA GLU A 33 6.06 -7.20 -14.73
C GLU A 33 6.52 -6.67 -16.09
N THR A 34 5.64 -5.99 -16.83
CA THR A 34 5.98 -5.37 -18.12
C THR A 34 7.05 -4.28 -17.97
N VAL A 35 6.98 -3.46 -16.92
CA VAL A 35 7.99 -2.43 -16.67
C VAL A 35 9.33 -3.05 -16.26
N MET A 36 9.31 -4.11 -15.46
CA MET A 36 10.53 -4.84 -15.07
C MET A 36 11.22 -5.47 -16.28
N GLU A 37 10.48 -6.02 -17.23
CA GLU A 37 11.04 -6.55 -18.48
C GLU A 37 11.75 -5.45 -19.29
N LYS A 38 11.19 -4.23 -19.32
CA LYS A 38 11.82 -3.08 -20.00
C LYS A 38 13.04 -2.53 -19.27
N LEU A 39 13.06 -2.64 -17.94
CA LEU A 39 14.21 -2.26 -17.09
C LEU A 39 15.36 -3.26 -17.17
N ASP A 40 15.13 -4.46 -17.69
CA ASP A 40 16.18 -5.45 -17.92
C ASP A 40 17.20 -4.99 -18.96
N ASP A 41 16.81 -4.05 -19.84
CA ASP A 41 17.71 -3.39 -20.79
C ASP A 41 18.45 -2.21 -20.11
N PRO A 42 19.75 -2.35 -19.79
CA PRO A 42 20.52 -1.30 -19.14
C PRO A 42 20.81 -0.09 -20.05
N GLU A 43 20.69 -0.23 -21.37
CA GLU A 43 20.93 0.85 -22.34
C GLU A 43 19.67 1.68 -22.63
N ASN A 44 18.53 1.27 -22.07
CA ASN A 44 17.27 1.97 -22.27
C ASN A 44 17.32 3.38 -21.65
N PRO A 45 17.22 4.45 -22.46
CA PRO A 45 17.32 5.84 -21.97
C PRO A 45 16.19 6.20 -21.02
N ASP A 46 15.08 5.46 -21.05
CA ASP A 46 13.90 5.69 -20.21
C ASP A 46 13.98 4.96 -18.86
N ASN A 47 15.11 4.34 -18.51
CA ASN A 47 15.26 3.56 -17.26
C ASN A 47 14.89 4.34 -15.99
N LEU A 48 15.15 5.64 -15.95
CA LEU A 48 14.73 6.47 -14.82
C LEU A 48 13.19 6.56 -14.72
N ALA A 49 12.52 6.78 -15.86
CA ALA A 49 11.06 6.88 -15.92
C ALA A 49 10.41 5.52 -15.63
N LEU A 50 10.94 4.44 -16.20
CA LEU A 50 10.48 3.08 -15.94
C LEU A 50 10.64 2.70 -14.48
N THR A 51 11.74 3.10 -13.81
CA THR A 51 11.93 2.85 -12.38
C THR A 51 10.85 3.55 -11.54
N GLN A 52 10.51 4.79 -11.89
CA GLN A 52 9.43 5.52 -11.21
C GLN A 52 8.07 4.86 -11.46
N GLU A 53 7.81 4.41 -12.69
CA GLU A 53 6.60 3.68 -13.05
C GLU A 53 6.47 2.36 -12.27
N ALA A 54 7.56 1.61 -12.15
CA ALA A 54 7.62 0.39 -11.34
C ALA A 54 7.29 0.67 -9.87
N GLN A 55 7.83 1.75 -9.28
CA GLN A 55 7.52 2.15 -7.91
C GLN A 55 6.04 2.52 -7.73
N ILE A 56 5.44 3.19 -8.72
CA ILE A 56 4.01 3.53 -8.70
C ILE A 56 3.16 2.26 -8.69
N HIS A 57 3.44 1.31 -9.57
CA HIS A 57 2.72 0.04 -9.63
C HIS A 57 2.90 -0.79 -8.36
N LEU A 58 4.13 -0.88 -7.83
CA LEU A 58 4.39 -1.57 -6.57
C LEU A 58 3.64 -0.92 -5.40
N SER A 59 3.66 0.42 -5.30
CA SER A 59 2.90 1.15 -4.28
C SER A 59 1.40 0.90 -4.39
N ALA A 60 0.86 0.88 -5.61
CA ALA A 60 -0.54 0.60 -5.87
C ALA A 60 -0.91 -0.84 -5.48
N MET A 61 -0.10 -1.83 -5.83
CA MET A 61 -0.28 -3.23 -5.41
C MET A 61 -0.32 -3.35 -3.88
N LEU A 62 0.62 -2.72 -3.17
CA LEU A 62 0.67 -2.76 -1.71
C LEU A 62 -0.58 -2.13 -1.06
N LYS A 63 -1.07 -1.01 -1.60
CA LYS A 63 -2.31 -0.36 -1.13
C LYS A 63 -3.53 -1.26 -1.34
N VAL A 64 -3.64 -1.88 -2.51
CA VAL A 64 -4.75 -2.80 -2.81
C VAL A 64 -4.66 -4.05 -1.94
N GLN A 65 -3.46 -4.61 -1.75
CA GLN A 65 -3.21 -5.74 -0.85
C GLN A 65 -3.61 -5.40 0.58
N ALA A 66 -3.23 -4.23 1.10
CA ALA A 66 -3.62 -3.79 2.44
C ALA A 66 -5.15 -3.67 2.60
N ARG A 67 -5.88 -3.26 1.55
CA ARG A 67 -7.34 -3.23 1.56
C ARG A 67 -7.94 -4.63 1.55
N ILE A 68 -7.41 -5.54 0.73
CA ILE A 68 -7.83 -6.96 0.70
C ILE A 68 -7.58 -7.62 2.06
N ASP A 69 -6.40 -7.38 2.65
CA ASP A 69 -6.03 -7.86 3.97
C ASP A 69 -6.93 -7.27 5.05
N GLY A 70 -7.25 -5.98 4.99
CA GLY A 70 -8.16 -5.29 5.90
C GLY A 70 -9.58 -5.87 5.84
N MET A 71 -10.05 -6.22 4.64
CA MET A 71 -11.33 -6.93 4.46
C MET A 71 -11.28 -8.36 5.04
N CYS A 72 -10.16 -9.06 4.94
CA CYS A 72 -9.97 -10.36 5.62
C CYS A 72 -9.78 -10.22 7.14
N LYS A 73 -9.23 -9.09 7.62
CA LYS A 73 -8.96 -8.78 9.02
C LYS A 73 -10.10 -8.04 9.72
N GLY A 74 -11.30 -8.03 9.14
CA GLY A 74 -12.55 -7.52 9.74
C GLY A 74 -13.00 -8.21 11.03
N ASN A 75 -12.09 -8.81 11.82
CA ASN A 75 -12.30 -9.14 13.22
C ASN A 75 -11.03 -9.10 14.10
N ARG A 76 -9.94 -8.43 13.69
CA ARG A 76 -8.76 -8.28 14.58
C ARG A 76 -8.74 -6.89 15.22
N VAL A 77 -9.59 -6.80 16.24
CA VAL A 77 -9.57 -5.93 17.42
C VAL A 77 -8.49 -4.84 17.42
N LYS A 78 -8.97 -3.60 17.58
CA LYS A 78 -8.18 -2.48 18.10
C LYS A 78 -7.38 -2.93 19.33
N SER A 79 -6.10 -3.22 19.19
CA SER A 79 -5.17 -3.05 20.31
C SER A 79 -4.03 -2.21 19.81
N ARG A 80 -4.18 -0.91 20.07
CA ARG A 80 -3.13 0.09 20.03
C ARG A 80 -2.13 -0.29 21.12
N GLU A 81 -1.22 -1.23 20.84
CA GLU A 81 0.01 -1.32 21.59
C GLU A 81 0.83 -0.09 21.22
N LYS A 82 0.78 0.90 22.12
CA LYS A 82 1.75 1.98 22.17
C LYS A 82 3.11 1.34 22.39
N GLY A 83 3.88 1.20 21.32
CA GLY A 83 5.32 1.19 21.42
C GLY A 83 5.77 2.46 22.15
N LYS A 84 6.43 2.28 23.29
CA LYS A 84 7.46 3.20 23.75
C LYS A 84 8.79 2.53 23.42
N GLY A 85 9.39 2.92 22.29
CA GLY A 85 10.85 3.14 22.28
C GLY A 85 11.15 4.20 23.34
N GLU A 86 12.33 4.29 23.94
CA GLU A 86 13.64 4.30 23.32
C GLU A 86 14.63 4.55 24.47
N SER A 87 15.85 4.00 24.44
CA SER A 87 17.12 4.61 24.89
C SER A 87 18.20 3.52 24.94
N VAL A 88 19.14 3.58 23.99
CA VAL A 88 20.48 4.15 24.18
C VAL A 88 21.41 3.17 24.88
N GLY A 89 22.42 2.73 24.13
CA GLY A 89 23.48 1.87 24.63
C GLY A 89 24.33 2.53 25.70
N LYS A 90 24.90 1.69 26.55
CA LYS A 90 26.20 1.92 27.16
C LYS A 90 26.84 0.56 27.42
N SER A 91 27.90 0.34 26.67
CA SER A 91 28.90 -0.70 26.84
C SER A 91 29.74 -0.42 28.08
N GLU A 92 29.84 -1.43 28.96
CA GLU A 92 30.91 -1.72 29.94
C GLU A 92 30.63 -3.20 30.27
N GLY A 93 31.42 -4.19 29.86
CA GLY A 93 32.85 -4.29 30.05
C GLY A 93 33.09 -4.86 31.44
N ASP A 94 32.87 -6.16 31.64
CA ASP A 94 33.54 -6.84 32.76
C ASP A 94 33.92 -8.27 32.40
N VAL A 95 35.22 -8.50 32.56
CA VAL A 95 35.99 -9.67 32.21
C VAL A 95 36.00 -10.61 33.40
N LEU A 96 36.00 -11.91 33.11
CA LEU A 96 36.32 -13.02 34.01
C LEU A 96 37.20 -12.67 35.22
N LYS A 97 36.77 -13.11 36.42
CA LYS A 97 37.60 -14.00 37.25
C LYS A 97 36.78 -14.80 38.26
#